data_AF-A0A7X1HGT8-F1
#
_entry.id   AF-A0A7X1HGT8-F1
#
_cell.length_a   1.000
_cell.length_b   1.000
_cell.length_c   1.000
_cell.angle_alpha   90.00
_cell.angle_beta   90.00
_cell.angle_gamma   90.00
#
_symmetry.space_group_name_H-M   'P 1'
#
loop_
_entity.id
_entity.type
_entity.pdbx_description
1 polymer ?
#
loop_
_entity_poly.entity_id
_entity_poly.type
_entity_poly.pdbx_seq_one_letter_code
_entity_poly.pdbx_strand_id
1 'polypeptide(L)'
;DYWNGVVNKALELLDGAVKGEGLIVVGATNRPEQIDEALKRSGRLETHIEIPKPDTATLAEIFRHHLGEDLKLLAAAAQETNQERPAIAELPSDTGGSLSQQTALKGGSQ
;
A
#
# COMPACT_ATOMS: atom_id res chain seq x y z
N ASP A 1 -21.00 -24.30 8.73
CA ASP A 1 -21.23 -24.84 10.10
C ASP A 1 -20.02 -24.82 11.02
N TYR A 2 -18.85 -25.34 10.63
CA TYR A 2 -17.65 -25.34 11.49
C TYR A 2 -17.22 -23.95 12.00
N TRP A 3 -17.12 -22.97 11.10
CA TRP A 3 -16.71 -21.60 11.45
C TRP A 3 -17.62 -20.94 12.49
N ASN A 4 -18.93 -21.17 12.40
CA ASN A 4 -19.89 -20.65 13.38
C ASN A 4 -19.63 -21.22 14.77
N GLY A 5 -19.27 -22.51 14.87
CA GLY A 5 -18.89 -23.13 16.14
C GLY A 5 -17.63 -22.50 16.75
N VAL A 6 -16.62 -22.21 15.92
CA VAL A 6 -15.38 -21.54 16.36
C VAL A 6 -15.66 -20.12 16.83
N VAL A 7 -16.45 -19.34 16.08
CA VAL A 7 -16.83 -17.96 16.43
C VAL A 7 -17.63 -17.94 17.73
N ASN A 8 -18.60 -18.83 17.89
CA ASN A 8 -19.39 -18.94 19.12
C ASN A 8 -18.51 -19.29 20.32
N LYS A 9 -17.54 -20.20 20.15
CA LYS A 9 -16.63 -20.55 21.24
C LYS A 9 -15.70 -19.38 21.59
N ALA A 10 -15.20 -18.65 20.60
CA ALA A 10 -14.41 -17.45 20.83
C ALA A 10 -15.21 -16.37 21.59
N LEU A 11 -16.49 -16.18 21.24
CA LEU A 11 -17.39 -15.27 21.95
C LEU A 11 -17.61 -15.67 23.41
N GLU A 12 -17.85 -16.96 23.68
CA GLU A 12 -18.00 -17.48 25.04
C GLU A 12 -16.75 -17.23 25.89
N LEU A 13 -15.57 -17.48 25.32
CA LEU A 13 -14.30 -17.23 26.00
C LEU A 13 -14.07 -15.74 26.24
N LEU A 14 -14.42 -14.88 25.28
CA LEU A 14 -14.31 -13.43 25.40
C LEU A 14 -15.22 -12.89 26.50
N ASP A 15 -16.49 -13.34 26.56
CA ASP A 15 -17.44 -12.96 27.61
C ASP A 15 -17.00 -13.44 29.00
N GLY A 16 -16.30 -14.58 29.09
CA GLY A 16 -15.69 -15.06 30.32
C GLY A 16 -14.46 -14.24 30.72
N ALA A 17 -13.64 -13.87 29.75
CA ALA A 17 -12.38 -13.14 29.94
C ALA A 17 -12.61 -11.70 30.40
N VAL A 18 -13.60 -10.99 29.83
CA VAL A 18 -13.93 -9.60 30.19
C VAL A 18 -14.47 -9.47 31.63
N LYS A 19 -14.99 -10.55 32.21
CA LYS A 19 -15.40 -10.57 33.64
C LYS A 19 -14.22 -10.68 34.60
N GLY A 20 -13.03 -11.05 34.13
CA GLY A 20 -11.82 -11.09 34.93
C GLY A 20 -11.25 -9.68 35.12
N GLU A 21 -11.02 -9.29 36.37
CA GLU A 21 -10.35 -8.01 36.64
C GLU A 21 -8.92 -8.01 36.08
N GLY A 22 -8.53 -6.92 35.39
CA GLY A 22 -7.17 -6.69 34.92
C GLY A 22 -6.81 -7.28 33.55
N LEU A 23 -7.74 -7.88 32.81
CA LEU A 23 -7.50 -8.38 31.45
C LEU A 23 -8.04 -7.41 30.38
N ILE A 24 -7.19 -7.05 29.41
CA ILE A 24 -7.58 -6.25 28.25
C ILE A 24 -7.33 -7.08 26.99
N VAL A 25 -8.34 -7.19 26.12
CA VAL A 25 -8.24 -7.88 24.84
C VAL A 25 -8.21 -6.85 23.72
N VAL A 26 -7.17 -6.92 22.88
CA VAL A 26 -7.00 -6.05 21.71
C VAL A 26 -7.01 -6.91 20.45
N GLY A 27 -7.90 -6.55 19.51
CA GLY A 27 -7.97 -7.17 18.18
C GLY A 27 -7.52 -6.18 17.10
N ALA A 28 -6.88 -6.68 16.05
CA ALA A 28 -6.52 -5.91 14.87
C ALA A 28 -7.15 -6.53 13.63
N THR A 29 -7.75 -5.71 12.76
CA THR A 29 -8.32 -6.15 11.50
C THR A 29 -8.11 -5.10 10.41
N ASN A 30 -7.83 -5.56 9.20
CA ASN A 30 -7.81 -4.71 8.00
C ASN A 30 -9.16 -4.67 7.30
N ARG A 31 -10.17 -5.38 7.82
CA ARG A 31 -11.52 -5.54 7.24
C ARG A 31 -12.59 -5.46 8.33
N PRO A 32 -12.80 -4.29 8.96
CA PRO A 32 -13.77 -4.12 10.04
C PRO A 32 -15.21 -4.46 9.65
N GLU A 33 -15.55 -4.32 8.37
CA GLU A 33 -16.86 -4.63 7.79
C GLU A 33 -17.16 -6.13 7.69
N GLN A 34 -16.12 -6.99 7.72
CA GLN A 34 -16.28 -8.45 7.68
C GLN A 34 -16.35 -9.08 9.08
N ILE A 35 -16.24 -8.28 10.13
CA ILE A 35 -16.32 -8.75 11.51
C ILE A 35 -17.79 -8.91 11.92
N ASP A 36 -18.08 -10.03 12.57
CA ASP A 36 -19.41 -10.33 13.12
C ASP A 36 -19.86 -9.23 14.10
N GLU A 37 -21.08 -8.72 13.90
CA GLU A 37 -21.71 -7.73 14.78
C GLU A 37 -21.76 -8.17 16.25
N ALA A 38 -21.82 -9.48 16.51
CA ALA A 38 -21.78 -10.02 17.87
C ALA A 38 -20.48 -9.67 18.59
N LEU A 39 -19.34 -9.61 17.89
CA LEU A 39 -18.04 -9.27 18.50
C LEU A 39 -17.92 -7.78 18.85
N LYS A 40 -18.60 -6.91 18.09
CA LYS A 40 -18.53 -5.44 18.22
C LYS A 40 -19.44 -4.87 19.32
N ARG A 41 -20.32 -5.68 19.89
CA ARG A 41 -21.26 -5.25 20.94
C ARG A 41 -20.55 -4.91 22.25
N SER A 42 -21.22 -4.10 23.07
CA SER A 42 -20.73 -3.70 24.39
C SER A 42 -20.39 -4.92 25.26
N GLY A 43 -19.29 -4.82 26.01
CA GLY A 43 -18.73 -5.89 26.84
C GLY A 43 -17.80 -6.86 26.09
N ARG A 44 -17.48 -6.59 24.81
CA ARG A 44 -16.57 -7.39 23.98
C ARG A 44 -15.53 -6.48 23.31
N LEU A 45 -15.46 -6.45 21.98
CA LEU A 45 -14.62 -5.53 21.22
C LEU A 45 -15.38 -4.22 20.98
N GLU A 46 -15.73 -3.53 22.05
CA GLU A 46 -16.55 -2.31 21.95
C GLU A 46 -15.75 -1.08 21.49
N THR A 47 -14.48 -0.99 21.90
CA THR A 47 -13.61 0.13 21.54
C THR A 47 -12.97 -0.13 20.19
N HIS A 48 -13.26 0.76 19.23
CA HIS A 48 -12.72 0.68 17.88
C HIS A 48 -11.81 1.89 17.64
N ILE A 49 -10.56 1.61 17.28
CA ILE A 49 -9.56 2.63 16.93
C ILE A 49 -9.15 2.38 15.49
N GLU A 50 -9.46 3.32 14.61
CA GLU A 50 -9.00 3.27 13.23
C GLU A 50 -7.60 3.87 13.11
N ILE A 51 -6.70 3.12 12.48
CA ILE A 51 -5.33 3.57 12.21
C ILE A 51 -5.25 3.87 10.71
N PRO A 52 -5.26 5.16 10.31
CA PRO A 52 -5.16 5.52 8.91
C PRO A 52 -3.74 5.26 8.38
N LYS A 53 -3.60 5.28 7.05
CA LYS A 53 -2.28 5.29 6.42
C LYS A 53 -1.52 6.57 6.85
N PRO A 54 -0.21 6.47 7.08
CA PRO A 54 0.58 7.64 7.47
C PRO A 54 0.59 8.67 6.33
N ASP A 55 0.51 9.94 6.68
CA ASP A 55 0.81 11.03 5.75
C ASP A 55 2.31 11.15 5.51
N THR A 56 2.73 12.04 4.62
CA THR A 56 4.15 12.23 4.29
C THR A 56 4.99 12.69 5.49
N ALA A 57 4.42 13.48 6.39
CA ALA A 57 5.12 13.94 7.58
C ALA A 57 5.34 12.78 8.58
N THR A 58 4.28 12.04 8.90
CA THR A 58 4.32 10.84 9.76
C THR A 58 5.24 9.78 9.17
N LEU A 59 5.19 9.58 7.86
CA LEU A 59 6.07 8.64 7.17
C LEU A 59 7.55 9.04 7.31
N ALA A 60 7.86 10.33 7.20
CA ALA A 60 9.21 10.84 7.44
C ALA A 60 9.64 10.61 8.90
N GLU A 61 8.76 10.77 9.87
CA GLU A 61 9.05 10.45 11.28
C GLU A 61 9.27 8.96 11.52
N ILE A 62 8.46 8.09 10.90
CA ILE A 62 8.63 6.64 10.93
C ILE A 62 10.01 6.27 10.37
N PHE A 63 10.39 6.83 9.22
CA PHE A 63 11.71 6.60 8.65
C PHE A 63 12.83 7.12 9.53
N ARG A 64 12.68 8.31 10.11
CA ARG A 64 13.66 8.87 11.04
C ARG A 64 13.85 7.99 12.28
N HIS A 65 12.76 7.40 12.80
CA HIS A 65 12.82 6.50 13.94
C HIS A 65 13.52 5.18 13.59
N HIS A 66 13.20 4.58 12.44
CA HIS A 66 13.72 3.24 12.09
C HIS A 66 15.12 3.27 11.48
N LEU A 67 15.46 4.31 10.71
CA LEU A 67 16.75 4.41 10.01
C LEU A 67 17.80 5.17 10.83
N GLY A 68 17.40 6.03 11.77
CA GLY A 68 18.33 6.75 12.64
C GLY A 68 19.43 7.48 11.86
N GLU A 69 20.68 7.07 12.07
CA GLU A 69 21.87 7.63 11.40
C GLU A 69 21.99 7.21 9.92
N ASP A 70 21.47 6.04 9.55
CA ASP A 70 21.49 5.54 8.17
C ASP A 70 20.66 6.43 7.23
N LEU A 71 19.68 7.16 7.79
CA LEU A 71 18.93 8.16 7.04
C LEU A 71 19.84 9.25 6.46
N LYS A 72 20.91 9.63 7.17
CA LYS A 72 21.87 10.63 6.69
C LYS A 72 22.68 10.09 5.51
N LEU A 73 23.07 8.81 5.58
CA LEU A 73 23.79 8.14 4.50
C LEU A 73 22.93 8.02 3.24
N LEU A 74 21.66 7.62 3.40
CA LEU A 74 20.70 7.53 2.30
C LEU A 74 20.36 8.90 1.72
N ALA A 75 20.21 9.92 2.56
CA ALA A 75 19.98 11.29 2.10
C ALA A 75 21.17 11.83 1.30
N ALA A 76 22.41 11.56 1.74
CA ALA A 76 23.62 11.93 1.02
C ALA A 76 23.70 11.23 -0.35
N ALA A 77 23.49 9.92 -0.40
CA ALA A 77 23.48 9.15 -1.65
C ALA A 77 22.36 9.60 -2.62
N ALA A 78 21.18 9.98 -2.11
CA ALA A 78 20.07 10.46 -2.93
C ALA A 78 20.35 11.83 -3.60
N GLN A 79 21.17 12.69 -2.99
CA GLN A 79 21.53 13.97 -3.60
C GLN A 79 22.50 13.81 -4.78
N GLU A 80 23.34 12.78 -4.76
CA GLU A 80 24.25 12.46 -5.86
C GLU A 80 23.49 11.98 -7.10
N THR A 81 22.46 11.14 -6.92
CA THR A 81 21.68 10.58 -8.05
C THR A 81 20.76 11.62 -8.73
N ASN A 82 20.36 12.69 -8.02
CA ASN A 82 19.46 13.70 -8.59
C ASN A 82 20.19 14.77 -9.44
N GLN A 83 21.53 14.84 -9.38
CA GLN A 83 22.32 15.71 -10.27
C GLN A 83 22.66 15.05 -11.61
N GLU A 84 22.54 13.73 -11.71
CA GLU A 84 22.87 12.98 -12.93
C GLU A 84 21.66 12.69 -13.82
N ARG A 85 20.46 13.20 -13.52
CA ARG A 85 19.33 13.01 -14.44
C ARG A 85 19.66 13.79 -15.73
N PRO A 86 20.07 13.11 -16.84
CA PRO A 86 20.26 13.82 -18.07
C PRO A 86 18.87 14.33 -18.46
N ALA A 87 18.79 15.57 -18.91
CA ALA A 87 17.62 16.05 -19.63
C ALA A 87 17.27 14.95 -20.63
N ILE A 88 16.08 14.35 -20.49
CA ILE A 88 15.53 13.48 -21.53
C ILE A 88 15.54 14.33 -22.81
N ALA A 89 16.59 14.13 -23.62
CA ALA A 89 16.71 14.74 -24.91
C ALA A 89 15.40 14.45 -25.64
N GLU A 90 14.77 15.50 -26.14
CA GLU A 90 13.63 15.41 -27.03
C GLU A 90 13.87 14.25 -28.00
N LEU A 91 13.05 13.20 -27.86
CA LEU A 91 13.00 12.12 -28.83
C LEU A 91 12.77 12.79 -30.19
N PRO A 92 13.61 12.56 -31.22
CA PRO A 92 13.34 13.10 -32.54
C PRO A 92 11.99 12.55 -32.99
N SER A 93 11.01 13.44 -33.07
CA SER A 93 9.68 13.17 -33.59
C SER A 93 9.77 13.08 -35.11
N ASP A 94 10.31 11.98 -35.63
CA ASP A 94 10.18 11.66 -37.04
C ASP A 94 10.25 10.15 -37.23
N THR A 95 9.09 9.55 -37.52
CA THR A 95 8.84 8.86 -38.79
C THR A 95 7.38 8.41 -38.80
N GLY A 96 6.49 9.38 -39.02
CA GLY A 96 5.12 9.14 -39.49
C GLY A 96 5.03 9.34 -41.01
N GLY A 97 6.02 8.83 -41.75
CA GLY A 97 6.06 8.86 -43.21
C GLY A 97 5.13 7.78 -43.78
N SER A 98 3.95 8.22 -44.19
CA SER A 98 3.00 7.55 -45.09
C SER A 98 3.62 6.45 -45.98
N LEU A 99 3.27 5.18 -45.72
CA LEU A 99 3.36 4.11 -46.71
C LEU A 99 2.32 4.33 -47.82
N SER A 100 2.68 5.14 -48.81
CA SER A 100 2.01 5.13 -50.11
C SER A 100 2.77 4.18 -51.03
N GLN A 101 2.25 2.96 -51.16
CA GLN A 101 2.62 2.06 -52.25
C GLN A 101 2.23 2.75 -53.57
N GLN A 102 3.22 3.21 -54.33
CA GLN A 102 3.08 3.50 -55.76
C GLN A 102 4.00 2.56 -56.54
N THR A 103 3.38 1.49 -57.03
CA THR A 103 3.87 0.66 -58.12
C THR A 103 3.92 1.50 -59.39
N ALA A 104 5.11 1.91 -59.82
CA ALA A 104 5.36 2.46 -61.15
C ALA A 104 6.47 1.66 -61.83
N LEU A 105 6.07 0.53 -62.41
CA LEU A 105 6.77 -0.10 -63.51
C LEU A 105 6.79 0.88 -64.68
N LYS A 106 7.98 1.39 -65.04
CA LYS A 106 8.39 1.64 -66.42
C LYS A 106 9.90 1.83 -66.48
N GLY A 107 10.58 0.75 -66.86
CA GLY A 107 11.94 0.80 -67.38
C GLY A 107 12.01 1.68 -68.61
N GLY A 108 13.16 2.33 -68.76
CA GLY A 108 13.47 3.27 -69.81
C GLY A 108 13.65 2.63 -71.18
N SER A 109 13.51 3.51 -72.16
CA SER A 109 14.17 3.53 -73.46
C SER A 109 15.54 2.85 -73.46
N GLN A 110 15.70 1.77 -74.22
CA GLN A 110 16.24 1.78 -75.59
C GLN A 110 15.60 0.66 -76.41
#